data_AF-C9STK5-F1
#
_entry.id   AF-C9STK5-F1
#
_cell.length_a   1.000
_cell.length_b   1.000
_cell.length_c   1.000
_cell.angle_alpha   90.00
_cell.angle_beta   90.00
_cell.angle_gamma   90.00
#
_symmetry.space_group_name_H-M   'P 1'
#
loop_
_entity.id
_entity.type
_entity.pdbx_description
1 polymer ?
#
loop_
_entity_poly.entity_id
_entity_poly.type
_entity_poly.pdbx_seq_one_letter_code
_entity_poly.pdbx_strand_id
1 'polypeptide(L)'
;MTALLGPPPAEFLGRSKEAAKHWEDDGQWKGLAPLPDINFERLAGTLEGEDKEVFIDFVQGFLAWLPEDRLDILQGCMHSWLRGEAQAPSDQQ
;
A
#
# COMPACT_ATOMS: atom_id res chain seq x y z
N MET A 1 7.25 -3.52 -1.67
CA MET A 1 6.87 -2.91 -0.38
C MET A 1 7.77 -1.73 -0.03
N THR A 2 9.09 -1.90 0.13
CA THR A 2 9.99 -0.78 0.50
C THR A 2 9.88 0.47 -0.37
N ALA A 3 9.80 0.31 -1.70
CA ALA A 3 9.65 1.45 -2.61
C ALA A 3 8.29 2.19 -2.47
N LEU A 4 7.24 1.51 -1.99
CA LEU A 4 5.89 2.08 -1.87
C LEU A 4 5.56 2.54 -0.45
N LEU A 5 6.04 1.82 0.57
CA LEU A 5 5.72 2.03 1.98
C LEU A 5 6.86 2.68 2.77
N GLY A 6 8.01 2.90 2.13
CA GLY A 6 9.23 3.28 2.82
C GLY A 6 9.87 2.12 3.60
N PRO A 7 10.89 2.39 4.43
CA PRO A 7 11.59 1.36 5.19
C PRO A 7 10.65 0.65 6.19
N PRO A 8 10.85 -0.66 6.44
CA PRO A 8 10.10 -1.37 7.46
C PRO A 8 10.39 -0.85 8.87
N PRO A 9 9.40 -0.86 9.77
CA PRO A 9 9.61 -0.54 11.18
C PRO A 9 10.46 -1.60 11.88
N ALA A 10 11.16 -1.21 12.95
CA ALA A 10 12.01 -2.10 13.74
C ALA A 10 11.28 -3.35 14.27
N GLU A 11 10.00 -3.21 14.61
CA GLU A 11 9.17 -4.33 15.03
C GLU A 11 9.06 -5.39 13.93
N PHE A 12 8.87 -4.99 12.67
CA PHE A 12 8.83 -5.92 11.55
C PHE A 12 10.18 -6.61 11.35
N LEU A 13 11.28 -5.84 11.40
CA LEU A 13 12.64 -6.37 11.26
C LEU A 13 12.95 -7.41 12.35
N GLY A 14 12.51 -7.18 13.58
CA GLY A 14 12.72 -8.09 14.71
C GLY A 14 11.92 -9.40 14.64
N ARG A 15 10.82 -9.46 13.86
CA ARG A 15 9.98 -10.66 13.74
C ARG A 15 10.60 -11.76 12.89
N SER A 16 11.57 -11.45 12.02
CA SER A 16 12.16 -12.43 11.10
C SER A 16 13.67 -12.32 10.99
N LYS A 17 14.38 -13.44 11.22
CA LYS A 17 15.82 -13.55 10.97
C LYS A 17 16.19 -13.34 9.51
N GLU A 18 15.25 -13.53 8.60
CA GLU A 18 15.44 -13.33 7.16
C GLU A 18 15.43 -11.85 6.78
N ALA A 19 14.89 -10.96 7.62
CA ALA A 19 14.83 -9.53 7.35
C ALA A 19 16.24 -8.94 7.16
N ALA A 20 17.22 -9.42 7.93
CA ALA A 20 18.63 -8.98 7.84
C ALA A 20 19.30 -9.28 6.49
N LYS A 21 18.72 -10.15 5.65
CA LYS A 21 19.20 -10.41 4.28
C LYS A 21 18.82 -9.28 3.32
N HIS A 22 17.83 -8.47 3.66
CA HIS A 22 17.22 -7.48 2.77
C HIS A 22 17.33 -6.05 3.30
N TRP A 23 17.38 -5.86 4.62
CA TRP A 23 17.47 -4.56 5.27
C TRP A 23 18.56 -4.52 6.34
N GLU A 24 19.13 -3.34 6.56
CA GLU A 24 19.96 -3.03 7.72
C GLU A 24 19.07 -2.90 8.97
N ASP A 25 19.70 -2.84 10.14
CA ASP A 25 18.99 -2.76 11.43
C ASP A 25 18.14 -1.47 11.56
N ASP A 26 18.45 -0.44 10.79
CA ASP A 26 17.71 0.82 10.70
C ASP A 26 16.62 0.83 9.60
N GLY A 27 16.41 -0.30 8.92
CA GLY A 27 15.43 -0.46 7.85
C GLY A 27 15.92 -0.01 6.47
N GLN A 28 17.17 0.42 6.31
CA GLN A 28 17.72 0.77 5.01
C GLN A 28 17.86 -0.46 4.11
N TRP A 29 17.54 -0.31 2.83
CA TRP A 29 17.58 -1.40 1.86
C TRP A 29 19.02 -1.83 1.55
N LYS A 30 19.29 -3.15 1.61
CA LYS A 30 20.62 -3.77 1.35
C LYS A 30 20.74 -4.43 -0.02
N GLY A 31 19.65 -4.51 -0.78
CA GLY A 31 19.65 -5.27 -2.01
C GLY A 31 20.57 -4.68 -3.08
N LEU A 32 21.15 -5.56 -3.90
CA LEU A 32 22.06 -5.19 -4.99
C LEU A 32 21.40 -4.32 -6.06
N ALA A 33 20.08 -4.46 -6.23
CA ALA A 33 19.30 -3.64 -7.15
C ALA A 33 18.76 -2.40 -6.42
N PRO A 34 18.80 -1.21 -7.06
CA PRO A 34 18.16 -0.03 -6.51
C PRO A 34 16.64 -0.25 -6.41
N LEU A 35 16.01 0.43 -5.46
CA LEU A 35 14.56 0.46 -5.40
C LEU A 35 14.01 1.14 -6.66
N PRO A 36 12.95 0.59 -7.28
CA PRO A 36 12.32 1.22 -8.42
C PRO A 36 11.62 2.52 -8.00
N ASP A 37 11.61 3.51 -8.89
CA ASP A 37 10.86 4.75 -8.72
C ASP A 37 9.38 4.54 -9.09
N ILE A 38 8.60 4.12 -8.09
CA ILE A 38 7.18 3.79 -8.20
C ILE A 38 6.39 4.45 -7.07
N ASN A 39 5.13 4.77 -7.36
CA ASN A 39 4.15 5.21 -6.38
C ASN A 39 2.77 4.66 -6.78
N PHE A 40 1.80 4.76 -5.87
CA PHE A 40 0.44 4.27 -6.11
C PHE A 40 -0.20 4.93 -7.33
N GLU A 41 -0.01 6.24 -7.49
CA GLU A 41 -0.54 7.01 -8.63
C GLU A 41 -0.11 6.48 -9.99
N ARG A 42 1.17 6.10 -10.13
CA ARG A 42 1.72 5.57 -11.38
C ARG A 42 1.27 4.14 -11.63
N LEU A 43 1.11 3.34 -10.56
CA LEU A 43 0.68 1.95 -10.66
C LEU A 43 -0.82 1.82 -10.97
N ALA A 44 -1.65 2.71 -10.42
CA ALA A 44 -3.08 2.80 -10.72
C ALA A 44 -3.37 3.63 -11.99
N GLY A 45 -2.46 3.65 -12.96
CA GLY A 45 -2.53 4.54 -14.12
C GLY A 45 -3.67 4.27 -15.11
N THR A 46 -4.41 3.18 -14.96
CA THR A 46 -5.62 2.89 -15.75
C THR A 46 -6.88 3.51 -15.17
N LEU A 47 -6.84 3.95 -13.91
CA LEU A 47 -7.95 4.62 -13.23
C LEU A 47 -7.69 6.12 -13.25
N GLU A 48 -8.78 6.90 -13.28
CA GLU A 48 -8.73 8.36 -13.34
C GLU A 48 -9.70 8.97 -12.33
N GLY A 49 -9.43 10.21 -11.91
CA GLY A 49 -10.29 10.96 -11.00
C GLY A 49 -10.52 10.26 -9.65
N GLU A 50 -11.73 10.40 -9.12
CA GLU A 50 -12.11 9.90 -7.80
C GLU A 50 -12.00 8.38 -7.67
N ASP A 51 -12.34 7.62 -8.71
CA ASP A 51 -12.24 6.15 -8.69
C ASP A 51 -10.79 5.70 -8.43
N LYS A 52 -9.81 6.43 -8.99
CA LYS A 52 -8.39 6.18 -8.73
C LYS A 52 -8.03 6.43 -7.27
N GLU A 53 -8.45 7.58 -6.73
CA GLU A 53 -8.16 7.96 -5.34
C GLU A 53 -8.74 6.93 -4.36
N VAL A 54 -10.01 6.54 -4.57
CA VAL A 54 -10.73 5.58 -3.74
C VAL A 54 -10.18 4.15 -3.89
N PHE A 55 -9.68 3.78 -5.07
CA PHE A 55 -8.95 2.52 -5.27
C PHE A 55 -7.61 2.49 -4.55
N ILE A 56 -6.84 3.59 -4.63
CA ILE A 56 -5.55 3.69 -3.97
C ILE A 56 -5.73 3.57 -2.45
N ASP A 57 -6.72 4.27 -1.88
CA ASP A 57 -7.08 4.19 -0.46
C ASP A 57 -7.40 2.73 -0.04
N PHE A 58 -8.23 2.05 -0.83
CA PHE A 58 -8.56 0.63 -0.63
C PHE A 58 -7.30 -0.26 -0.57
N VAL A 59 -6.41 -0.11 -1.56
CA VAL A 59 -5.19 -0.93 -1.65
C VAL A 59 -4.21 -0.60 -0.52
N GLN A 60 -4.08 0.67 -0.15
CA GLN A 60 -3.26 1.10 0.98
C GLN A 60 -3.73 0.50 2.30
N GLY A 61 -5.03 0.28 2.46
CA GLY A 61 -5.59 -0.44 3.61
C GLY A 61 -5.03 -1.85 3.81
N PHE A 62 -4.60 -2.56 2.75
CA PHE A 62 -4.01 -3.90 2.87
C PHE A 62 -2.48 -3.93 2.85
N LEU A 63 -1.85 -2.83 2.44
CA LEU A 63 -0.42 -2.74 2.29
C LEU A 63 0.23 -2.09 3.51
N ALA A 64 0.47 -2.90 4.54
CA ALA A 64 1.24 -2.51 5.71
C ALA A 64 2.35 -3.51 6.03
N TRP A 65 3.43 -3.01 6.65
CA TRP A 65 4.52 -3.85 7.14
C TRP A 65 4.04 -4.81 8.22
N LEU A 66 3.37 -4.28 9.25
CA LEU A 66 2.77 -5.09 10.29
C LEU A 66 1.42 -5.63 9.79
N PRO A 67 1.17 -6.95 9.90
CA PRO A 67 -0.12 -7.52 9.54
C PRO A 67 -1.28 -6.91 10.30
N GLU A 68 -1.05 -6.45 11.54
CA GLU A 68 -2.08 -5.92 12.44
C GLU A 68 -2.59 -4.54 12.01
N ASP A 69 -1.84 -3.80 11.20
CA ASP A 69 -2.23 -2.50 10.65
C ASP A 69 -3.06 -2.62 9.36
N ARG A 70 -3.24 -3.85 8.85
CA ARG A 70 -3.99 -4.09 7.62
C ARG A 70 -5.48 -4.17 7.91
N LEU A 71 -6.28 -3.77 6.92
CA LEU A 71 -7.70 -4.07 6.90
C LEU A 71 -7.92 -5.59 6.96
N ASP A 72 -8.86 -5.99 7.80
CA ASP A 72 -9.39 -7.34 7.75
C ASP A 72 -10.31 -7.54 6.53
N ILE A 73 -10.68 -8.80 6.26
CA ILE A 73 -11.51 -9.15 5.10
C ILE A 73 -12.86 -8.44 5.15
N LEU A 74 -13.47 -8.32 6.33
CA LEU A 74 -14.78 -7.70 6.47
C LEU A 74 -14.70 -6.20 6.24
N GLN A 75 -13.71 -5.52 6.83
CA GLN A 75 -13.45 -4.10 6.60
C GLN A 75 -13.18 -3.83 5.11
N GLY A 76 -12.38 -4.69 4.47
CA GLY A 76 -12.16 -4.68 3.04
C GLY A 76 -13.43 -4.80 2.21
N CYS A 77 -14.28 -5.78 2.53
CA CYS A 77 -15.57 -5.96 1.87
C CYS A 77 -16.50 -4.76 2.03
N MET A 78 -16.37 -4.02 3.13
CA MET A 78 -17.17 -2.83 3.43
C MET A 78 -16.59 -1.53 2.85
N HIS A 79 -15.40 -1.57 2.23
CA HIS A 79 -14.77 -0.41 1.63
C HIS A 79 -15.61 0.16 0.47
N SER A 80 -15.66 1.50 0.37
CA SER A 80 -16.47 2.24 -0.61
C SER A 80 -16.15 1.82 -2.05
N TRP A 81 -14.85 1.65 -2.37
CA TRP A 81 -14.41 1.17 -3.68
C TRP A 81 -15.05 -0.17 -4.08
N LEU A 82 -14.99 -1.18 -3.21
CA LEU A 82 -15.51 -2.52 -3.53
C LEU A 82 -17.04 -2.54 -3.60
N ARG A 83 -17.70 -1.66 -2.84
CA ARG A 83 -19.16 -1.53 -2.81
C ARG A 83 -19.73 -0.66 -3.94
N GLY A 84 -18.87 -0.07 -4.78
CA GLY A 84 -19.30 0.81 -5.86
C GLY A 84 -19.89 2.14 -5.36
N GLU A 85 -19.45 2.60 -4.18
CA GLU A 85 -19.89 3.85 -3.56
C GLU A 85 -18.91 5.01 -3.75
N ALA A 86 -17.79 4.78 -4.46
CA ALA A 86 -17.01 5.89 -5.02
C ALA A 86 -17.98 6.75 -5.84
N GLN A 87 -18.12 8.04 -5.51
CA GLN A 87 -19.26 8.81 -5.99
C GLN A 87 -19.29 8.75 -7.51
N ALA A 88 -20.42 8.30 -8.07
CA ALA A 88 -20.67 8.50 -9.49
C ALA A 88 -20.50 10.00 -9.77
N PRO A 89 -19.81 10.38 -10.85
CA PRO A 89 -19.64 11.79 -11.19
C PRO A 89 -21.03 12.40 -11.14
N SER A 90 -21.20 13.40 -10.28
CA SER A 90 -22.42 14.17 -10.27
C SER A 90 -22.52 14.79 -11.65
N ASP A 91 -23.35 14.22 -12.51
CA ASP A 91 -23.81 14.85 -13.75
C ASP A 91 -24.47 16.17 -13.33
N GLN A 92 -23.67 17.22 -13.19
CA GLN A 92 -24.14 18.57 -12.97
C GLN A 92 -24.55 19.15 -14.31
N GLN A 93 -25.85 18.98 -14.57
CA GLN A 93 -26.82 19.93 -15.15
C GLN A 93 -26.42 20.75 -16.38
#